data_AF-A0A6G1T6Z9-F1
#
_entry.id   AF-A0A6G1T6Z9-F1
#
_cell.length_a   1.000
_cell.length_b   1.000
_cell.length_c   1.000
_cell.angle_alpha   90.00
_cell.angle_beta   90.00
_cell.angle_gamma   90.00
#
_symmetry.space_group_name_H-M   'P 1'
#
loop_
_entity.id
_entity.type
_entity.pdbx_description
1 polymer ?
#
loop_
_entity_poly.entity_id
_entity_poly.type
_entity_poly.pdbx_seq_one_letter_code
_entity_poly.pdbx_strand_id
1 'polypeptide(L)'
;MEQGDKDCEKIISIASSAARVVVHYQQAYDILDEMVRFADTPSKALDSVYKLSRLVLKTFKDIEEDKQIDNKLKDETLERLKNWAEDLENALYSCFNTNDGPRWIKEFASLSVSPDYLVIKMLRGVM
;
A
#
# COMPACT_ATOMS: atom_id res chain seq x y z
N MET A 1 35.60 0.91 19.76
CA MET A 1 34.20 1.20 20.13
C MET A 1 33.43 1.71 18.92
N GLU A 2 33.96 2.65 18.14
CA GLU A 2 33.29 3.23 16.96
C GLU A 2 32.86 2.26 15.84
N GLN A 3 33.56 1.15 15.62
CA GLN A 3 33.19 0.18 14.57
C GLN A 3 31.96 -0.65 14.96
N GLY A 4 31.83 -1.03 16.24
CA GLY A 4 30.70 -1.81 16.74
C GLY A 4 29.40 -0.99 16.82
N ASP A 5 29.50 0.30 17.12
CA ASP A 5 28.33 1.19 17.14
C ASP A 5 27.75 1.42 15.73
N LYS A 6 28.61 1.52 14.70
CA LYS A 6 28.17 1.65 13.30
C LYS A 6 27.46 0.40 12.78
N ASP A 7 27.89 -0.79 13.23
CA ASP A 7 27.24 -2.06 12.87
C ASP A 7 25.86 -2.18 13.53
N CYS A 8 25.74 -1.78 14.80
CA CYS A 8 24.45 -1.72 15.50
C CYS A 8 23.46 -0.73 14.85
N GLU A 9 23.92 0.48 14.51
CA GLU A 9 23.09 1.49 13.83
C GLU A 9 22.55 0.96 12.49
N LYS A 10 23.40 0.30 11.71
CA LYS A 10 23.01 -0.32 10.43
C LYS A 10 21.97 -1.43 10.62
N ILE A 11 22.16 -2.32 11.58
CA ILE A 11 21.23 -3.43 11.86
C ILE A 11 19.86 -2.88 12.30
N ILE A 12 19.84 -1.92 13.22
CA ILE A 12 18.60 -1.30 13.70
C ILE A 12 17.89 -0.55 12.56
N SER A 13 18.63 0.15 11.70
CA SER A 13 18.07 0.83 10.53
C SER A 13 17.36 -0.15 9.60
N ILE A 14 17.99 -1.28 9.28
CA ILE A 14 17.40 -2.35 8.45
C ILE A 14 16.12 -2.90 9.10
N ALA A 15 16.19 -3.26 10.38
CA ALA A 15 15.05 -3.80 11.09
C ALA A 15 13.89 -2.80 11.16
N SER A 16 14.19 -1.51 11.34
CA SER A 16 13.21 -0.43 11.38
C SER A 16 12.53 -0.19 10.03
N SER A 17 13.28 -0.24 8.92
CA SER A 17 12.71 -0.17 7.57
C SER A 17 11.75 -1.33 7.32
N ALA A 18 12.14 -2.56 7.64
CA ALA A 18 11.28 -3.73 7.49
C ALA A 18 10.01 -3.63 8.36
N ALA A 19 10.14 -3.23 9.62
CA ALA A 19 9.02 -3.04 10.52
C ALA A 19 8.03 -1.98 10.01
N ARG A 20 8.53 -0.88 9.41
CA ARG A 20 7.69 0.18 8.84
C ARG A 20 6.81 -0.34 7.70
N VAL A 21 7.37 -1.16 6.81
CA VAL A 21 6.62 -1.81 5.71
C VAL A 21 5.51 -2.70 6.27
N VAL A 22 5.82 -3.53 7.29
CA VAL A 22 4.82 -4.40 7.94
C VAL A 22 3.70 -3.59 8.60
N VAL A 23 4.04 -2.50 9.29
CA VAL A 23 3.05 -1.61 9.90
C VAL A 23 2.16 -0.95 8.85
N HIS A 24 2.72 -0.45 7.75
CA HIS A 24 1.93 0.12 6.67
C HIS A 24 1.02 -0.91 6.01
N TYR A 25 1.50 -2.14 5.83
CA TYR A 25 0.67 -3.23 5.33
C TYR A 25 -0.54 -3.47 6.24
N GLN A 26 -0.34 -3.61 7.55
CA GLN A 26 -1.43 -3.77 8.50
C GLN A 26 -2.41 -2.58 8.48
N GLN A 27 -1.89 -1.34 8.44
CA GLN A 27 -2.72 -0.14 8.35
C GLN A 27 -3.57 -0.13 7.07
N ALA A 28 -3.04 -0.63 5.95
CA ALA A 28 -3.81 -0.75 4.72
C ALA A 28 -4.98 -1.72 4.89
N TYR A 29 -4.78 -2.87 5.55
CA TYR A 29 -5.88 -3.81 5.86
C TYR A 29 -6.95 -3.17 6.74
N ASP A 30 -6.54 -2.47 7.80
CA ASP A 30 -7.49 -1.84 8.71
C ASP A 30 -8.34 -0.79 7.97
N ILE A 31 -7.73 -0.02 7.06
CA ILE A 31 -8.44 0.94 6.21
C ILE A 31 -9.38 0.26 5.22
N LEU A 32 -8.97 -0.86 4.61
CA LEU A 32 -9.82 -1.62 3.68
C LEU A 32 -11.02 -2.24 4.41
N ASP A 33 -10.83 -2.78 5.61
CA ASP A 33 -11.92 -3.31 6.44
C ASP A 33 -12.88 -2.19 6.87
N GLU A 34 -12.36 -1.03 7.27
CA GLU A 34 -13.16 0.17 7.53
C GLU A 34 -14.00 0.56 6.31
N MET A 35 -13.38 0.57 5.12
CA MET A 35 -14.04 0.90 3.86
C MET A 35 -15.20 -0.06 3.54
N VAL A 36 -15.01 -1.37 3.76
CA VAL A 36 -16.07 -2.39 3.59
C VAL A 36 -17.21 -2.18 4.57
N ARG A 37 -16.90 -1.93 5.85
CA ARG A 37 -17.92 -1.68 6.89
C ARG A 37 -18.80 -0.48 6.57
N PHE A 38 -18.26 0.51 5.88
CA PHE A 38 -18.95 1.74 5.51
C PHE A 38 -19.26 1.87 4.02
N ALA A 39 -19.22 0.76 3.27
CA ALA A 39 -19.47 0.77 1.82
C ALA A 39 -20.83 1.38 1.44
N ASP A 40 -21.85 1.20 2.28
CA ASP A 40 -23.20 1.73 2.08
C ASP A 40 -23.35 3.19 2.57
N THR A 41 -22.27 3.82 3.05
CA THR A 41 -22.22 5.22 3.50
C THR A 41 -21.13 5.97 2.73
N PRO A 42 -21.45 6.58 1.57
CA PRO A 42 -20.46 7.12 0.64
C PRO A 42 -19.44 8.08 1.27
N SER A 43 -19.87 8.95 2.18
CA SER A 43 -18.97 9.88 2.87
C SER A 43 -17.89 9.18 3.72
N LYS A 44 -18.27 8.11 4.43
CA LYS A 44 -17.33 7.33 5.27
C LYS A 44 -16.45 6.39 4.43
N ALA A 45 -16.99 5.83 3.36
CA ALA A 45 -16.18 5.09 2.39
C ALA A 45 -15.12 6.00 1.75
N LEU A 46 -15.50 7.23 1.40
CA LEU A 46 -14.59 8.24 0.87
C LEU A 46 -13.50 8.66 1.88
N ASP A 47 -13.85 8.78 3.16
CA ASP A 47 -12.85 9.00 4.22
C ASP A 47 -11.80 7.90 4.26
N SER A 48 -12.21 6.64 4.07
CA SER A 48 -11.31 5.49 4.01
C SER A 48 -10.41 5.56 2.77
N VAL A 49 -10.93 6.01 1.63
CA VAL A 49 -10.14 6.28 0.42
C VAL A 49 -9.08 7.35 0.68
N TYR A 50 -9.43 8.44 1.35
CA TYR A 50 -8.45 9.47 1.71
C TYR A 50 -7.37 8.98 2.67
N LYS A 51 -7.72 8.13 3.65
CA LYS A 51 -6.75 7.48 4.54
C LYS A 51 -5.79 6.60 3.73
N LEU A 52 -6.30 5.79 2.80
CA LEU A 52 -5.50 4.91 1.96
C LEU A 52 -4.55 5.71 1.07
N SER A 53 -5.02 6.77 0.42
CA SER A 53 -4.18 7.65 -0.41
C SER A 53 -3.05 8.32 0.38
N ARG A 54 -3.29 8.72 1.63
CA ARG A 54 -2.22 9.25 2.51
C ARG A 54 -1.18 8.18 2.85
N LEU A 55 -1.62 6.94 3.10
CA LEU A 55 -0.74 5.82 3.38
C LEU A 55 0.10 5.43 2.15
N VAL A 56 -0.50 5.47 0.96
CA VAL A 56 0.20 5.30 -0.33
C VAL A 56 1.29 6.36 -0.50
N LEU A 57 0.98 7.64 -0.29
CA LEU A 57 1.97 8.72 -0.39
C LEU A 57 3.10 8.59 0.63
N LYS A 58 2.80 8.14 1.84
CA LYS A 58 3.82 7.90 2.87
C LYS A 58 4.73 6.74 2.46
N THR A 59 4.13 5.64 2.00
CA THR A 59 4.87 4.46 1.52
C THR A 59 5.72 4.79 0.30
N PHE A 60 5.21 5.61 -0.62
CA PHE A 60 5.97 6.13 -1.76
C PHE A 60 7.25 6.84 -1.31
N LYS A 61 7.13 7.79 -0.38
CA LYS A 61 8.29 8.54 0.15
C LYS A 61 9.28 7.64 0.88
N ASP A 62 8.77 6.73 1.72
CA ASP A 62 9.62 5.77 2.43
C ASP A 62 10.44 4.91 1.46
N ILE A 63 9.83 4.41 0.38
CA ILE A 63 10.52 3.64 -0.66
C ILE A 63 11.50 4.52 -1.46
N GLU A 64 11.09 5.74 -1.82
CA GLU A 64 11.91 6.71 -2.55
C GLU A 64 13.18 7.10 -1.77
N GLU A 65 13.10 7.20 -0.45
CA GLU A 65 14.22 7.58 0.41
C GLU A 65 15.08 6.38 0.86
N ASP A 66 14.54 5.15 0.83
CA ASP A 66 15.30 3.95 1.22
C ASP A 66 16.37 3.61 0.17
N LYS A 67 17.64 3.64 0.61
CA LYS A 67 18.83 3.37 -0.21
C LYS A 67 19.21 1.90 -0.26
N GLN A 68 18.52 1.05 0.49
CA GLN A 68 18.82 -0.39 0.60
C GLN A 68 17.96 -1.25 -0.33
N ILE A 69 16.88 -0.68 -0.87
CA ILE A 69 16.02 -1.35 -1.85
C ILE A 69 16.74 -1.39 -3.21
N ASP A 70 16.66 -2.53 -3.89
CA ASP A 70 17.14 -2.67 -5.28
C ASP A 70 16.49 -1.62 -6.20
N ASN A 71 17.30 -0.91 -6.99
CA ASN A 71 16.83 0.19 -7.83
C ASN A 71 15.75 -0.23 -8.83
N LYS A 72 15.86 -1.44 -9.40
CA LYS A 72 14.87 -1.92 -10.37
C LYS A 72 13.54 -2.19 -9.68
N LEU A 73 13.56 -2.88 -8.53
CA LEU A 73 12.35 -3.14 -7.73
C LEU A 73 11.72 -1.82 -7.25
N LYS A 74 12.55 -0.85 -6.87
CA LYS A 74 12.15 0.48 -6.45
C LYS A 74 11.42 1.21 -7.57
N ASP A 75 12.01 1.27 -8.77
CA ASP A 75 11.40 1.95 -9.92
C ASP A 75 10.06 1.31 -10.31
N GLU A 76 10.00 -0.02 -10.40
CA GLU A 76 8.75 -0.76 -10.68
C GLU A 76 7.66 -0.49 -9.62
N THR A 77 8.04 -0.37 -8.35
CA THR A 77 7.09 -0.11 -7.25
C THR A 77 6.61 1.34 -7.27
N LEU A 78 7.52 2.30 -7.47
CA LEU A 78 7.19 3.72 -7.53
C LEU A 78 6.30 4.04 -8.74
N GLU A 79 6.51 3.40 -9.89
CA GLU A 79 5.64 3.54 -11.06
C GLU A 79 4.20 3.10 -10.74
N ARG A 80 4.02 1.94 -10.09
CA ARG A 80 2.70 1.45 -9.67
C ARG A 80 2.02 2.38 -8.68
N LEU A 81 2.77 2.90 -7.69
CA LEU A 81 2.24 3.85 -6.71
C LEU A 81 1.91 5.22 -7.33
N LYS A 82 2.54 5.61 -8.44
CA LYS A 82 2.16 6.81 -9.21
C LYS A 82 0.83 6.60 -9.93
N ASN A 83 0.67 5.46 -10.60
CA ASN A 83 -0.55 5.13 -11.35
C ASN A 83 -1.79 5.03 -10.44
N TRP A 84 -1.61 4.71 -9.16
CA TRP A 84 -2.67 4.71 -8.14
C TRP A 84 -3.56 5.97 -8.18
N ALA A 85 -2.98 7.16 -8.33
CA ALA A 85 -3.75 8.40 -8.30
C ALA A 85 -4.73 8.49 -9.47
N GLU A 86 -4.28 8.15 -10.68
CA GLU A 86 -5.10 8.14 -11.89
C GLU A 86 -6.16 7.03 -11.83
N ASP A 87 -5.77 5.82 -11.41
CA ASP A 87 -6.69 4.68 -11.28
C ASP A 87 -7.78 4.94 -10.23
N LEU A 88 -7.41 5.56 -9.10
CA LEU A 88 -8.36 5.90 -8.04
C LEU A 88 -9.34 7.00 -8.48
N GLU A 89 -8.87 8.02 -9.19
CA GLU A 89 -9.73 9.06 -9.74
C GLU A 89 -10.78 8.44 -10.68
N ASN A 90 -10.32 7.58 -11.60
CA ASN A 90 -11.21 6.85 -12.50
C ASN A 90 -12.23 5.97 -11.73
N ALA A 91 -11.81 5.27 -10.68
CA ALA A 91 -12.68 4.44 -9.86
C ALA A 91 -13.72 5.25 -9.08
N LEU A 92 -13.36 6.42 -8.55
CA LEU A 92 -14.27 7.31 -7.84
C LEU A 92 -15.38 7.82 -8.76
N TYR A 93 -15.03 8.29 -9.96
CA TYR A 93 -16.00 8.79 -10.93
C TYR A 93 -16.87 7.68 -11.53
N SER A 94 -16.28 6.52 -11.84
CA SER A 94 -16.95 5.49 -12.65
C SER A 94 -17.69 4.45 -11.82
N CYS A 95 -17.22 4.16 -10.61
CA CYS A 95 -17.72 3.05 -9.80
C CYS A 95 -18.37 3.54 -8.50
N PHE A 96 -17.63 4.30 -7.68
CA PHE A 96 -18.05 4.57 -6.30
C PHE A 96 -19.21 5.57 -6.19
N ASN A 97 -19.35 6.49 -7.16
CA ASN A 97 -20.44 7.47 -7.18
C ASN A 97 -21.75 6.97 -7.84
N THR A 98 -21.83 5.69 -8.20
CA THR A 98 -23.02 5.08 -8.82
C THR A 98 -23.94 4.43 -7.78
N ASN A 99 -25.15 4.05 -8.17
CA ASN A 99 -26.05 3.26 -7.30
C ASN A 99 -25.45 1.90 -6.90
N ASP A 100 -24.52 1.37 -7.70
CA ASP A 100 -23.77 0.14 -7.41
C ASP A 100 -22.46 0.40 -6.63
N GLY A 101 -22.19 1.64 -6.22
CA GLY A 101 -20.98 2.04 -5.49
C GLY A 101 -20.62 1.12 -4.32
N PRO A 102 -21.56 0.74 -3.43
CA PRO A 102 -21.26 -0.16 -2.33
C PRO A 102 -20.77 -1.54 -2.76
N ARG A 103 -21.26 -2.06 -3.90
CA ARG A 103 -20.78 -3.32 -4.48
C ARG A 103 -19.33 -3.17 -4.93
N TRP A 104 -19.02 -2.11 -5.67
CA TRP A 104 -17.68 -1.85 -6.18
C TRP A 104 -16.65 -1.62 -5.07
N ILE A 105 -17.04 -0.97 -3.98
CA ILE A 105 -16.19 -0.80 -2.80
C ILE A 105 -15.84 -2.17 -2.19
N LYS A 106 -16.82 -3.07 -2.03
CA LYS A 106 -16.61 -4.42 -1.50
C LYS A 106 -15.74 -5.26 -2.42
N GLU A 107 -15.93 -5.17 -3.73
CA GLU A 107 -15.10 -5.84 -4.73
C GLU A 107 -13.65 -5.29 -4.71
N PHE A 108 -13.48 -3.97 -4.69
CA PHE A 108 -12.18 -3.31 -4.59
C PHE A 108 -11.39 -3.78 -3.36
N ALA A 109 -12.02 -3.80 -2.18
CA ALA A 109 -11.37 -4.25 -0.96
C ALA A 109 -10.99 -5.74 -1.02
N SER A 110 -11.86 -6.58 -1.58
CA SER A 110 -11.58 -8.02 -1.76
C SER A 110 -10.40 -8.27 -2.70
N LEU A 111 -10.31 -7.51 -3.80
CA LEU A 111 -9.22 -7.61 -4.77
C LEU A 111 -7.90 -7.06 -4.21
N SER A 112 -7.96 -6.03 -3.38
CA SER A 112 -6.78 -5.39 -2.76
C SER A 112 -6.09 -6.29 -1.73
N VAL A 113 -6.81 -7.26 -1.16
CA VAL A 113 -6.28 -8.30 -0.25
C VAL A 113 -5.77 -9.53 -1.00
N SER A 114 -6.20 -9.71 -2.26
CA SER A 114 -5.78 -10.86 -3.06
C SER A 114 -4.29 -10.72 -3.44
N PRO A 115 -3.49 -11.79 -3.35
CA PRO A 115 -2.08 -11.73 -3.72
C PRO A 115 -1.93 -11.30 -5.19
N ASP A 116 -1.25 -10.18 -5.41
CA ASP A 116 -0.92 -9.66 -6.74
C ASP A 116 -0.18 -10.74 -7.54
N TYR A 117 -0.39 -10.76 -8.85
CA TYR A 117 0.38 -11.57 -9.80
C TYR A 117 1.90 -11.50 -9.56
N LEU A 118 2.45 -10.35 -9.16
CA LEU A 118 3.85 -10.21 -8.77
C LEU A 118 4.19 -10.93 -7.46
N VAL A 119 3.32 -10.88 -6.44
CA VAL A 119 3.49 -11.64 -5.19
C VAL A 119 3.49 -13.14 -5.48
N ILE A 120 2.58 -13.61 -6.34
CA ILE A 120 2.53 -15.00 -6.80
C ILE A 120 3.79 -15.37 -7.59
N LYS A 121 4.29 -14.47 -8.45
CA LYS A 121 5.51 -14.68 -9.23
C LYS A 121 6.76 -14.72 -8.36
N MET A 122 6.82 -13.88 -7.32
CA MET A 122 7.90 -13.92 -6.31
C MET A 122 7.89 -15.25 -5.54
N LEU A 123 6.72 -15.73 -5.12
CA LEU A 123 6.61 -17.03 -4.43
C LEU A 123 7.01 -18.21 -5.32
N ARG A 124 6.68 -18.14 -6.62
CA ARG A 124 7.03 -19.18 -7.61
C ARG A 124 8.49 -19.16 -8.07
N GLY A 125 9.20 -18.04 -7.92
CA GLY A 125 10.63 -17.93 -8.24
C GLY A 125 11.55 -18.31 -7.09
N VAL A 126 11.00 -18.52 -5.89
CA VAL A 126 11.71 -18.98 -4.68
C VAL A 126 11.51 -20.50 -4.44
N MET A 127 10.65 -21.14 -5.24
CA MET A 127 10.52 -22.61 -5.36
C MET A 127 11.25 -23.13 -6.59
#